data_AF-A0A913ZHU5-F1
#
_entry.id   AF-A0A913ZHU5-F1
#
_cell.length_a   1.000
_cell.length_b   1.000
_cell.length_c   1.000
_cell.angle_alpha   90.00
_cell.angle_beta   90.00
_cell.angle_gamma   90.00
#
_symmetry.space_group_name_H-M   'P 1'
#
loop_
_entity.id
_entity.type
_entity.pdbx_description
1 polymer ?
#
loop_
_entity_poly.entity_id
_entity_poly.type
_entity_poly.pdbx_seq_one_letter_code
_entity_poly.pdbx_strand_id
1 'polypeptide(L)'
;MAAAISWEDARDQLKKWREESARRSAETLELGEFVLTNHRGLGDEVWAVHEQVCIAALDVGDIAEASSAIDALKAQFPQSKRVKRLQGMKLEAQGRFDDAKLVYEELLKEDSSNAMIRKRLVAIFKAQDRIPDAIKELMKYLESFMADHEAWLELSELYIQEQHYSKAAFCLEELIMSNPHNHLFHQKYAEIRYTQGGTESMEIARKYFAQAVKLNSNNIRALYGLFLAATHLASSQKGTAKSKKDNIRYAAWASQQLQHRYRLAERKESEPQVQHLEKMIDSLQITAS
;
A
#
# COMPACT_ATOMS: atom_id res chain seq x y z
N MET A 1 20.52 -34.60 -9.18
CA MET A 1 19.65 -35.07 -10.28
C MET A 1 18.41 -34.20 -10.29
N ALA A 2 18.50 -33.00 -10.88
CA ALA A 2 17.32 -32.21 -11.21
C ALA A 2 16.71 -32.89 -12.44
N ALA A 3 15.48 -33.39 -12.33
CA ALA A 3 14.76 -33.87 -13.49
C ALA A 3 14.71 -32.72 -14.51
N ALA A 4 15.19 -32.95 -15.74
CA ALA A 4 15.07 -31.99 -16.82
C ALA A 4 13.56 -31.75 -17.04
N ILE A 5 13.08 -30.59 -16.62
CA ILE A 5 11.68 -30.20 -16.77
C ILE A 5 11.32 -30.25 -18.26
N SER A 6 10.21 -30.87 -18.62
CA SER A 6 9.75 -30.85 -20.01
C SER A 6 9.25 -29.45 -20.36
N TRP A 7 9.25 -29.08 -21.64
CA TRP A 7 8.68 -27.78 -22.06
C TRP A 7 7.17 -27.70 -21.78
N GLU A 8 6.48 -28.84 -21.71
CA GLU A 8 5.05 -28.93 -21.36
C GLU A 8 4.84 -28.61 -19.88
N ASP A 9 5.67 -29.19 -19.00
CA ASP A 9 5.64 -28.89 -17.56
C ASP A 9 5.99 -27.42 -17.29
N ALA A 10 6.98 -26.87 -18.02
CA ALA A 10 7.36 -25.47 -17.90
C ALA A 10 6.23 -24.53 -18.37
N ARG A 11 5.56 -24.85 -19.49
CA ARG A 11 4.37 -24.10 -19.96
C ARG A 11 3.25 -24.14 -18.93
N ASP A 12 2.95 -25.31 -18.37
CA ASP A 12 1.87 -25.46 -17.40
C ASP A 12 2.20 -24.72 -16.09
N GLN A 13 3.47 -24.69 -15.71
CA GLN A 13 3.95 -23.91 -14.58
C GLN A 13 3.81 -22.39 -14.82
N LEU A 14 4.15 -21.90 -16.01
CA LEU A 14 3.96 -20.51 -16.41
C LEU A 14 2.47 -20.13 -16.38
N LYS A 15 1.60 -20.97 -16.95
CA LYS A 15 0.16 -20.77 -16.94
C LYS A 15 -0.39 -20.70 -15.52
N LYS A 16 0.03 -21.63 -14.65
CA LYS A 16 -0.33 -21.61 -13.22
C LYS A 16 0.07 -20.30 -12.55
N TRP A 17 1.28 -19.79 -12.80
CA TRP A 17 1.70 -18.51 -12.23
C TRP A 17 0.88 -17.31 -12.73
N ARG A 18 0.42 -17.33 -13.98
CA ARG A 18 -0.50 -16.28 -14.47
C ARG A 18 -1.86 -16.34 -13.78
N GLU A 19 -2.42 -17.54 -13.61
CA GLU A 19 -3.72 -17.74 -12.96
C GLU A 19 -3.68 -17.36 -11.48
N GLU A 20 -2.59 -17.68 -10.79
CA GLU A 20 -2.36 -17.34 -9.39
C GLU A 20 -1.88 -15.89 -9.18
N SER A 21 -1.62 -15.14 -10.25
CA SER A 21 -0.95 -13.82 -10.21
C SER A 21 0.36 -13.84 -9.40
N ALA A 22 1.12 -14.93 -9.50
CA ALA A 22 2.33 -15.14 -8.73
C ALA A 22 3.49 -14.32 -9.31
N ARG A 23 4.09 -13.43 -8.49
CA ARG A 23 5.23 -12.61 -8.90
C ARG A 23 6.55 -13.36 -8.71
N ARG A 24 6.95 -14.13 -9.73
CA ARG A 24 8.21 -14.89 -9.81
C ARG A 24 9.00 -14.51 -11.05
N SER A 25 9.40 -13.24 -11.13
CA SER A 25 9.84 -12.61 -12.39
C SER A 25 11.13 -13.22 -12.94
N ALA A 26 12.11 -13.56 -12.09
CA ALA A 26 13.35 -14.20 -12.55
C ALA A 26 13.09 -15.62 -13.09
N GLU A 27 12.34 -16.43 -12.36
CA GLU A 27 12.02 -17.81 -12.76
C GLU A 27 11.07 -17.85 -13.96
N THR A 28 10.18 -16.85 -14.07
CA THR A 28 9.29 -16.69 -15.23
C THR A 28 10.08 -16.38 -16.50
N LEU A 29 11.14 -15.58 -16.40
CA LEU A 29 12.00 -15.26 -17.53
C LEU A 29 12.74 -16.51 -18.01
N GLU A 30 13.37 -17.25 -17.09
CA GLU A 30 14.10 -18.49 -17.40
C GLU A 30 13.20 -19.56 -18.02
N LEU A 31 12.05 -19.85 -17.40
CA LEU A 31 11.10 -20.84 -17.94
C LEU A 31 10.47 -20.36 -19.26
N GLY A 32 10.21 -19.06 -19.39
CA GLY A 32 9.66 -18.46 -20.59
C GLY A 32 10.59 -18.60 -21.79
N GLU A 33 11.87 -18.26 -21.62
CA GLU A 33 12.90 -18.44 -22.64
C GLU A 33 13.02 -19.92 -23.05
N PHE A 34 13.04 -20.82 -22.06
CA PHE A 34 13.08 -22.26 -22.31
C PHE A 34 11.87 -22.73 -23.14
N VAL A 35 10.66 -22.31 -22.79
CA VAL A 35 9.42 -22.67 -23.50
C VAL A 35 9.40 -22.08 -24.91
N LEU A 36 9.77 -20.80 -25.07
CA LEU A 36 9.78 -20.13 -26.37
C LEU A 36 10.82 -20.72 -27.33
N THR A 37 11.93 -21.24 -26.82
CA THR A 37 13.00 -21.84 -27.64
C THR A 37 12.72 -23.31 -28.01
N ASN A 38 12.14 -24.09 -27.10
CA ASN A 38 12.08 -25.57 -27.21
C ASN A 38 10.71 -26.13 -27.60
N HIS A 39 9.70 -25.29 -27.83
CA HIS A 39 8.36 -25.76 -28.16
C HIS A 39 8.25 -26.40 -29.56
N ARG A 40 7.36 -27.38 -29.68
CA ARG A 40 6.98 -28.00 -30.97
C ARG A 40 5.62 -27.54 -31.50
N GLY A 41 4.96 -26.64 -30.78
CA GLY A 41 3.66 -26.05 -31.13
C GLY A 41 2.92 -25.57 -29.88
N LEU A 42 3.04 -24.28 -29.57
CA LEU A 42 2.30 -23.66 -28.46
C LEU A 42 0.89 -23.20 -28.88
N GLY A 43 0.61 -23.10 -30.19
CA GLY A 43 -0.62 -22.49 -30.68
C GLY A 43 -0.77 -21.06 -30.13
N ASP A 44 -1.98 -20.68 -29.75
CA ASP A 44 -2.27 -19.33 -29.24
C ASP A 44 -1.64 -19.04 -27.86
N GLU A 45 -1.20 -20.06 -27.14
CA GLU A 45 -0.56 -19.93 -25.82
C GLU A 45 0.78 -19.18 -25.92
N VAL A 46 1.44 -19.22 -27.08
CA VAL A 46 2.75 -18.55 -27.30
C VAL A 46 2.68 -17.05 -26.99
N TRP A 47 1.54 -16.42 -27.29
CA TRP A 47 1.35 -14.98 -27.08
C TRP A 47 1.18 -14.63 -25.60
N ALA A 48 0.51 -15.50 -24.85
CA ALA A 48 0.37 -15.33 -23.41
C ALA A 48 1.72 -15.56 -22.70
N VAL A 49 2.57 -16.45 -23.22
CA VAL A 49 3.96 -16.63 -22.75
C VAL A 49 4.81 -15.39 -23.07
N HIS A 50 4.76 -14.87 -24.30
CA HIS A 50 5.50 -13.64 -24.65
C HIS A 50 5.12 -12.45 -23.77
N GLU A 51 3.84 -12.24 -23.49
CA GLU A 51 3.44 -11.15 -22.59
C GLU A 51 3.91 -11.37 -21.16
N GLN A 52 3.82 -12.61 -20.66
CA GLN A 52 4.29 -12.95 -19.31
C GLN A 52 5.81 -12.75 -19.19
N VAL A 53 6.57 -13.18 -20.19
CA VAL A 53 8.02 -12.93 -20.32
C VAL A 53 8.29 -11.44 -20.38
N CYS A 54 7.54 -10.67 -21.18
CA CYS A 54 7.71 -9.22 -21.25
C CYS A 54 7.55 -8.55 -19.88
N ILE A 55 6.51 -8.90 -19.11
CA ILE A 55 6.27 -8.32 -17.79
C ILE A 55 7.39 -8.72 -16.82
N ALA A 56 7.80 -9.99 -16.84
CA ALA A 56 8.88 -10.51 -16.02
C ALA A 56 10.23 -9.84 -16.34
N ALA A 57 10.55 -9.68 -17.62
CA ALA A 57 11.75 -9.00 -18.11
C ALA A 57 11.80 -7.54 -17.65
N LEU A 58 10.68 -6.81 -17.72
CA LEU A 58 10.59 -5.44 -17.21
C LEU A 58 10.80 -5.37 -15.69
N ASP A 59 10.27 -6.32 -14.93
CA ASP A 59 10.44 -6.40 -13.47
C ASP A 59 11.90 -6.63 -13.06
N VAL A 60 12.67 -7.41 -13.82
CA VAL A 60 14.10 -7.67 -13.55
C VAL A 60 15.04 -6.64 -14.21
N GLY A 61 14.50 -5.71 -14.99
CA GLY A 61 15.26 -4.68 -15.69
C GLY A 61 15.90 -5.14 -17.01
N ASP A 62 15.54 -6.31 -17.54
CA ASP A 62 15.98 -6.78 -18.85
C ASP A 62 15.14 -6.13 -19.97
N ILE A 63 15.55 -4.92 -20.36
CA ILE A 63 14.88 -4.14 -21.40
C ILE A 63 15.03 -4.76 -22.80
N ALA A 64 16.09 -5.55 -23.01
CA ALA A 64 16.35 -6.19 -24.30
C ALA A 64 15.31 -7.31 -24.54
N GLU A 65 15.14 -8.19 -23.56
CA GLU A 65 14.17 -9.29 -23.65
C GLU A 65 12.74 -8.77 -23.67
N ALA A 66 12.42 -7.75 -22.86
CA ALA A 66 11.14 -7.07 -22.94
C ALA A 66 10.86 -6.49 -24.33
N SER A 67 11.87 -5.92 -25.00
CA SER A 67 11.71 -5.38 -26.36
C SER A 67 11.47 -6.48 -27.39
N SER A 68 12.22 -7.58 -27.31
CA SER A 68 12.04 -8.77 -28.17
C SER A 68 10.61 -9.30 -28.08
N ALA A 69 10.10 -9.50 -26.86
CA ALA A 69 8.73 -9.96 -26.63
C ALA A 69 7.68 -8.96 -27.14
N ILE A 70 7.88 -7.66 -26.96
CA ILE A 70 6.98 -6.62 -27.49
C ILE A 70 6.96 -6.64 -29.02
N ASP A 71 8.11 -6.80 -29.68
CA ASP A 71 8.19 -6.81 -31.14
C ASP A 71 7.47 -8.04 -31.73
N ALA A 72 7.65 -9.22 -31.12
CA ALA A 72 6.90 -10.43 -31.47
C ALA A 72 5.38 -10.22 -31.33
N LEU A 73 4.93 -9.66 -30.21
CA LEU A 73 3.51 -9.37 -29.97
C LEU A 73 2.95 -8.30 -30.91
N LYS A 74 3.74 -7.28 -31.25
CA LYS A 74 3.34 -6.21 -32.17
C LYS A 74 3.21 -6.71 -33.60
N ALA A 75 4.08 -7.62 -34.03
CA ALA A 75 4.01 -8.23 -35.36
C ALA A 75 2.69 -9.00 -35.55
N GLN A 76 2.26 -9.74 -34.52
CA GLN A 76 1.01 -10.48 -34.54
C GLN A 76 -0.23 -9.58 -34.31
N PHE A 77 -0.13 -8.59 -33.41
CA PHE A 77 -1.25 -7.77 -32.96
C PHE A 77 -0.95 -6.25 -33.07
N PRO A 78 -0.82 -5.70 -34.30
CA PRO A 78 -0.30 -4.34 -34.50
C PRO A 78 -1.17 -3.21 -33.92
N GLN A 79 -2.47 -3.46 -33.73
CA GLN A 79 -3.43 -2.49 -33.17
C GLN A 79 -3.88 -2.85 -31.74
N SER A 80 -3.18 -3.75 -31.06
CA SER A 80 -3.57 -4.19 -29.73
C SER A 80 -3.26 -3.15 -28.67
N LYS A 81 -4.30 -2.70 -27.95
CA LYS A 81 -4.18 -1.85 -26.75
C LYS A 81 -3.29 -2.50 -25.68
N ARG A 82 -3.33 -3.83 -25.59
CA ARG A 82 -2.54 -4.63 -24.64
C ARG A 82 -1.05 -4.53 -24.96
N VAL A 83 -0.68 -4.57 -26.24
CA VAL A 83 0.71 -4.37 -26.71
C VAL A 83 1.15 -2.92 -26.53
N LYS A 84 0.28 -1.95 -26.85
CA LYS A 84 0.55 -0.52 -26.63
C LYS A 84 0.80 -0.21 -25.14
N ARG A 85 0.08 -0.87 -24.22
CA ARG A 85 0.36 -0.80 -22.77
C ARG A 85 1.76 -1.33 -22.42
N LEU A 86 2.17 -2.47 -22.97
CA LEU A 86 3.52 -3.02 -22.73
C LEU A 86 4.62 -2.06 -23.23
N GLN A 87 4.39 -1.35 -24.33
CA GLN A 87 5.29 -0.28 -24.79
C GLN A 87 5.38 0.86 -23.77
N GLY A 88 4.26 1.29 -23.20
CA GLY A 88 4.25 2.26 -22.09
C GLY A 88 5.02 1.77 -20.87
N MET A 89 4.83 0.50 -20.47
CA MET A 89 5.55 -0.11 -19.35
C MET A 89 7.06 -0.22 -19.61
N LYS A 90 7.48 -0.45 -20.86
CA LYS A 90 8.89 -0.39 -21.24
C LYS A 90 9.47 1.01 -21.07
N LEU A 91 8.72 2.04 -21.48
CA LEU A 91 9.14 3.43 -21.30
C LEU A 91 9.26 3.80 -19.81
N GLU A 92 8.33 3.32 -18.96
CA GLU A 92 8.46 3.44 -17.49
C GLU A 92 9.77 2.83 -16.99
N ALA A 93 10.06 1.58 -17.39
CA ALA A 93 11.27 0.87 -16.95
C ALA A 93 12.57 1.57 -17.43
N GLN A 94 12.51 2.33 -18.53
CA GLN A 94 13.60 3.15 -19.03
C GLN A 94 13.70 4.53 -18.35
N GLY A 95 12.80 4.87 -17.43
CA GLY A 95 12.71 6.20 -16.81
C GLY A 95 12.15 7.28 -17.74
N ARG A 96 11.64 6.91 -18.93
CA ARG A 96 11.06 7.82 -19.93
C ARG A 96 9.59 8.09 -19.62
N PHE A 97 9.34 8.68 -18.45
CA PHE A 97 8.01 8.85 -17.89
C PHE A 97 7.09 9.74 -18.74
N ASP A 98 7.60 10.80 -19.35
CA ASP A 98 6.78 11.69 -20.18
C ASP A 98 6.31 11.00 -21.47
N ASP A 99 7.17 10.18 -22.07
CA ASP A 99 6.81 9.37 -23.24
C ASP A 99 5.78 8.28 -22.86
N ALA A 100 5.99 7.60 -21.73
CA ALA A 100 5.04 6.62 -21.21
C ALA A 100 3.65 7.23 -20.96
N LYS A 101 3.62 8.44 -20.41
CA LYS A 101 2.40 9.20 -20.18
C LYS A 101 1.66 9.49 -21.48
N LEU A 102 2.33 9.92 -22.55
CA LEU A 102 1.70 10.15 -23.85
C LEU A 102 1.01 8.88 -24.38
N VAL A 103 1.68 7.73 -24.27
CA VAL A 103 1.11 6.43 -24.67
C VAL A 103 -0.16 6.11 -23.87
N TYR A 104 -0.16 6.38 -22.56
CA TYR A 104 -1.30 6.14 -21.69
C TYR A 104 -2.45 7.12 -21.88
N GLU A 105 -2.17 8.39 -22.12
CA GLU A 105 -3.18 9.39 -22.46
C GLU A 105 -3.89 9.04 -23.77
N GLU A 106 -3.17 8.53 -24.76
CA GLU A 106 -3.79 8.00 -25.98
C GLU A 106 -4.70 6.78 -25.70
N LEU A 107 -4.24 5.83 -24.88
CA LEU A 107 -5.06 4.68 -24.49
C LEU A 107 -6.34 5.11 -23.73
N LEU A 108 -6.25 6.15 -22.89
CA LEU A 108 -7.39 6.70 -22.16
C LEU A 108 -8.34 7.54 -23.02
N LYS A 109 -7.88 8.10 -24.15
CA LYS A 109 -8.77 8.75 -25.12
C LYS A 109 -9.70 7.72 -25.78
N GLU A 110 -9.21 6.51 -26.00
CA GLU A 110 -9.98 5.41 -26.59
C GLU A 110 -10.87 4.68 -25.58
N ASP A 111 -10.42 4.58 -24.33
CA ASP A 111 -11.16 4.00 -23.21
C ASP A 111 -10.84 4.76 -21.91
N SER A 112 -11.68 5.74 -21.59
CA SER A 112 -11.50 6.60 -20.42
C SER A 112 -11.72 5.87 -19.09
N SER A 113 -12.29 4.67 -19.11
CA SER A 113 -12.59 3.88 -17.91
C SER A 113 -11.48 2.87 -17.58
N ASN A 114 -10.38 2.86 -18.33
CA ASN A 114 -9.34 1.84 -18.18
C ASN A 114 -8.58 1.96 -16.84
N ALA A 115 -9.04 1.18 -15.86
CA ALA A 115 -8.47 1.04 -14.52
C ALA A 115 -6.94 0.89 -14.53
N MET A 116 -6.44 -0.02 -15.35
CA MET A 116 -5.05 -0.43 -15.31
C MET A 116 -4.13 0.68 -15.81
N ILE A 117 -4.57 1.43 -16.83
CA ILE A 117 -3.81 2.58 -17.34
C ILE A 117 -3.83 3.73 -16.33
N ARG A 118 -4.95 3.98 -15.63
CA ARG A 118 -4.99 4.98 -14.56
C ARG A 118 -4.02 4.65 -13.42
N LYS A 119 -3.99 3.39 -12.96
CA LYS A 119 -3.03 2.95 -11.92
C LYS A 119 -1.57 3.16 -12.36
N ARG A 120 -1.26 2.94 -13.64
CA ARG A 120 0.08 3.23 -14.21
C ARG A 120 0.41 4.72 -14.20
N LEU A 121 -0.53 5.59 -14.58
CA LEU A 121 -0.34 7.04 -14.48
C LEU A 121 -0.13 7.51 -13.03
N VAL A 122 -0.87 6.96 -12.07
CA VAL A 122 -0.65 7.23 -10.63
C VAL A 122 0.78 6.86 -10.23
N ALA A 123 1.26 5.67 -10.63
CA ALA A 123 2.63 5.25 -10.36
C ALA A 123 3.69 6.16 -11.00
N ILE A 124 3.48 6.60 -12.25
CA ILE A 124 4.36 7.56 -12.93
C ILE A 124 4.42 8.89 -12.16
N PHE A 125 3.27 9.47 -11.81
CA PHE A 125 3.25 10.74 -11.12
C PHE A 125 3.89 10.65 -9.73
N LYS A 126 3.72 9.54 -9.02
CA LYS A 126 4.44 9.27 -7.76
C LYS A 126 5.95 9.17 -7.97
N ALA A 127 6.40 8.48 -9.01
CA ALA A 127 7.83 8.35 -9.32
C ALA A 127 8.49 9.69 -9.69
N GLN A 128 7.71 10.62 -10.26
CA GLN A 128 8.14 11.99 -10.58
C GLN A 128 7.95 12.99 -9.42
N ASP A 129 7.53 12.53 -8.23
CA ASP A 129 7.18 13.38 -7.08
C ASP A 129 6.07 14.41 -7.38
N ARG A 130 5.25 14.14 -8.40
CA ARG A 130 4.09 14.96 -8.80
C ARG A 130 2.83 14.50 -8.08
N ILE A 131 2.85 14.55 -6.75
CA ILE A 131 1.78 14.03 -5.90
C ILE A 131 0.38 14.61 -6.22
N PRO A 132 0.21 15.91 -6.52
CA PRO A 132 -1.11 16.45 -6.88
C PRO A 132 -1.72 15.82 -8.13
N ASP A 133 -0.89 15.48 -9.12
CA ASP A 133 -1.35 14.82 -10.35
C ASP A 133 -1.70 13.35 -10.08
N ALA A 134 -0.93 12.67 -9.23
CA ALA A 134 -1.24 11.31 -8.77
C ALA A 134 -2.61 11.26 -8.06
N ILE A 135 -2.87 12.21 -7.16
CA ILE A 135 -4.17 12.34 -6.47
C ILE A 135 -5.30 12.51 -7.49
N LYS A 136 -5.12 13.38 -8.49
CA LYS A 136 -6.15 13.64 -9.52
C LYS A 136 -6.50 12.39 -10.31
N GLU A 137 -5.50 11.61 -10.74
CA GLU A 137 -5.76 10.38 -11.48
C GLU A 137 -6.34 9.25 -10.60
N LEU A 138 -5.93 9.17 -9.33
CA LEU A 138 -6.47 8.20 -8.38
C LEU A 138 -7.92 8.51 -7.98
N MET A 139 -8.29 9.79 -7.87
CA MET A 139 -9.69 10.19 -7.68
C MET A 139 -10.56 9.76 -8.87
N LYS A 140 -10.13 10.04 -10.11
CA LYS A 140 -10.84 9.58 -11.31
C LYS A 140 -10.96 8.06 -11.39
N TYR A 141 -9.95 7.34 -10.90
CA TYR A 141 -10.01 5.89 -10.79
C TYR A 141 -11.12 5.46 -9.82
N LEU A 142 -11.15 6.06 -8.62
CA LEU A 142 -12.14 5.74 -7.58
C LEU A 142 -13.58 6.13 -7.96
N GLU A 143 -13.79 7.06 -8.88
CA GLU A 143 -15.13 7.35 -9.45
C GLU A 143 -15.75 6.12 -10.13
N SER A 144 -14.93 5.23 -10.71
CA SER A 144 -15.40 4.00 -11.36
C SER A 144 -15.23 2.75 -10.48
N PHE A 145 -14.27 2.77 -9.55
CA PHE A 145 -13.87 1.61 -8.74
C PHE A 145 -13.95 1.91 -7.24
N MET A 146 -15.09 2.42 -6.77
CA MET A 146 -15.30 2.84 -5.38
C MET A 146 -15.06 1.74 -4.32
N ALA A 147 -15.16 0.47 -4.71
CA ALA A 147 -14.95 -0.67 -3.80
C ALA A 147 -13.48 -1.08 -3.65
N ASP A 148 -12.54 -0.46 -4.38
CA ASP A 148 -11.11 -0.76 -4.26
C ASP A 148 -10.53 -0.13 -2.99
N HIS A 149 -10.42 -0.95 -1.93
CA HIS A 149 -9.89 -0.53 -0.64
C HIS A 149 -8.42 -0.13 -0.69
N GLU A 150 -7.61 -0.75 -1.56
CA GLU A 150 -6.19 -0.43 -1.67
C GLU A 150 -6.01 0.97 -2.28
N ALA A 151 -6.82 1.30 -3.29
CA ALA A 151 -6.82 2.63 -3.88
C ALA A 151 -7.26 3.73 -2.92
N TRP A 152 -8.25 3.48 -2.05
CA TRP A 152 -8.62 4.43 -0.98
C TRP A 152 -7.51 4.63 0.05
N LEU A 153 -6.79 3.55 0.40
CA LEU A 153 -5.67 3.64 1.33
C LEU A 153 -4.51 4.42 0.70
N GLU A 154 -4.18 4.16 -0.56
CA GLU A 154 -3.18 4.91 -1.32
C GLU A 154 -3.55 6.39 -1.42
N LEU A 155 -4.82 6.71 -1.70
CA LEU A 155 -5.29 8.10 -1.76
C LEU A 155 -5.15 8.81 -0.40
N SER A 156 -5.46 8.11 0.69
CA SER A 156 -5.25 8.64 2.05
C SER A 156 -3.77 8.98 2.29
N GLU A 157 -2.86 8.10 1.89
CA GLU A 157 -1.42 8.29 2.05
C GLU A 157 -0.89 9.47 1.21
N LEU A 158 -1.35 9.61 -0.04
CA LEU A 158 -1.00 10.77 -0.88
C LEU A 158 -1.52 12.08 -0.27
N TYR A 159 -2.72 12.09 0.31
CA TYR A 159 -3.22 13.26 1.02
C TYR A 159 -2.44 13.57 2.30
N ILE A 160 -1.91 12.57 3.01
CA ILE A 160 -1.02 12.79 4.15
C ILE A 160 0.29 13.44 3.69
N GLN A 161 0.86 13.00 2.57
CA GLN A 161 2.08 13.60 1.99
C GLN A 161 1.89 15.08 1.65
N GLU A 162 0.74 15.44 1.08
CA GLU A 162 0.35 16.83 0.79
C GLU A 162 -0.20 17.58 2.03
N GLN A 163 -0.15 16.97 3.22
CA GLN A 163 -0.66 17.55 4.48
C GLN A 163 -2.16 17.91 4.45
N HIS A 164 -2.90 17.33 3.51
CA HIS A 164 -4.34 17.45 3.37
C HIS A 164 -5.08 16.49 4.30
N TYR A 165 -4.82 16.59 5.61
CA TYR A 165 -5.29 15.65 6.62
C TYR A 165 -6.81 15.46 6.65
N SER A 166 -7.60 16.50 6.36
CA SER A 166 -9.07 16.39 6.31
C SER A 166 -9.54 15.46 5.19
N LYS A 167 -8.88 15.52 4.01
CA LYS A 167 -9.19 14.62 2.89
C LYS A 167 -8.66 13.22 3.15
N ALA A 168 -7.49 13.10 3.78
CA ALA A 168 -6.96 11.80 4.20
C ALA A 168 -7.89 11.09 5.20
N ALA A 169 -8.46 11.84 6.15
CA ALA A 169 -9.42 11.34 7.12
C ALA A 169 -10.70 10.83 6.45
N PHE A 170 -11.24 11.58 5.49
CA PHE A 170 -12.40 11.16 4.69
C PHE A 170 -12.15 9.81 3.98
N CYS A 171 -10.98 9.62 3.39
CA CYS A 171 -10.64 8.34 2.74
C CYS A 171 -10.68 7.16 3.73
N LEU A 172 -10.27 7.37 4.98
CA LEU A 172 -10.34 6.32 5.99
C LEU A 172 -11.73 6.14 6.59
N GLU A 173 -12.58 7.16 6.58
CA GLU A 173 -14.00 7.02 6.94
C GLU A 173 -14.70 6.06 5.97
N GLU A 174 -14.47 6.20 4.66
CA GLU A 174 -14.96 5.26 3.64
C GLU A 174 -14.48 3.82 3.92
N LEU A 175 -13.20 3.65 4.25
CA LEU A 175 -12.63 2.34 4.59
C LEU A 175 -13.18 1.73 5.88
N ILE A 176 -13.49 2.55 6.89
CA ILE A 176 -14.11 2.11 8.15
C ILE A 176 -15.58 1.72 7.91
N MET A 177 -16.29 2.45 7.05
CA MET A 177 -17.67 2.11 6.70
C MET A 177 -17.76 0.75 5.99
N SER A 178 -16.82 0.46 5.08
CA SER A 178 -16.79 -0.85 4.39
C SER A 178 -16.24 -1.98 5.26
N ASN A 179 -15.28 -1.70 6.15
CA ASN A 179 -14.62 -2.71 6.98
C ASN A 179 -14.53 -2.27 8.46
N PRO A 180 -15.66 -2.22 9.20
CA PRO A 180 -15.72 -1.65 10.54
C PRO A 180 -14.92 -2.43 11.60
N HIS A 181 -14.56 -3.68 11.32
CA HIS A 181 -13.78 -4.54 12.22
C HIS A 181 -12.27 -4.52 11.97
N ASN A 182 -11.80 -3.79 10.95
CA ASN A 182 -10.37 -3.68 10.66
C ASN A 182 -9.69 -2.68 11.61
N HIS A 183 -8.94 -3.18 12.60
CA HIS A 183 -8.27 -2.34 13.58
C HIS A 183 -7.24 -1.36 12.98
N LEU A 184 -6.67 -1.66 11.80
CA LEU A 184 -5.67 -0.81 11.16
C LEU A 184 -6.29 0.48 10.62
N PHE A 185 -7.54 0.42 10.11
CA PHE A 185 -8.23 1.62 9.62
C PHE A 185 -8.59 2.55 10.77
N HIS A 186 -9.09 2.02 11.88
CA HIS A 186 -9.32 2.81 13.10
C HIS A 186 -8.04 3.44 13.64
N GLN A 187 -6.94 2.68 13.63
CA GLN A 187 -5.63 3.18 14.06
C GLN A 187 -5.12 4.31 13.15
N LYS A 188 -5.08 4.11 11.82
CA LYS A 188 -4.62 5.14 10.88
C LYS A 188 -5.53 6.38 10.92
N TYR A 189 -6.85 6.23 11.05
CA TYR A 189 -7.78 7.36 11.18
C TYR A 189 -7.48 8.15 12.45
N ALA A 190 -7.28 7.48 13.58
CA ALA A 190 -6.91 8.12 14.82
C ALA A 190 -5.58 8.90 14.71
N GLU A 191 -4.59 8.38 13.99
CA GLU A 191 -3.31 9.08 13.73
C GLU A 191 -3.49 10.35 12.92
N ILE A 192 -4.35 10.32 11.90
CA ILE A 192 -4.66 11.51 11.09
C ILE A 192 -5.36 12.56 11.97
N ARG A 193 -6.37 12.16 12.75
CA ARG A 193 -7.08 13.07 13.67
C ARG A 193 -6.17 13.62 14.76
N TYR A 194 -5.23 12.81 15.26
CA TYR A 194 -4.21 13.24 16.22
C TYR A 194 -3.33 14.33 15.61
N THR A 195 -2.86 14.11 14.38
CA THR A 195 -2.01 15.05 13.63
C THR A 195 -2.71 16.37 13.30
N GLN A 196 -4.01 16.33 12.98
CA GLN A 196 -4.82 17.54 12.78
C GLN A 196 -4.86 18.44 14.02
N GLY A 197 -4.70 17.87 15.21
CA GLY A 197 -4.68 18.60 16.47
C GLY A 197 -5.99 19.30 16.81
N GLY A 198 -5.95 20.13 17.85
CA GLY A 198 -7.15 20.71 18.44
C GLY A 198 -7.89 19.74 19.36
N THR A 199 -8.69 20.28 20.29
CA THR A 199 -9.36 19.46 21.32
C THR A 199 -10.32 18.45 20.72
N GLU A 200 -11.10 18.84 19.71
CA GLU A 200 -12.09 17.96 19.08
C GLU A 200 -11.44 16.79 18.33
N SER A 201 -10.44 17.06 17.48
CA SER A 201 -9.73 16.00 16.75
C SER A 201 -8.99 15.08 17.70
N MET A 202 -8.44 15.61 18.81
CA MET A 202 -7.79 14.81 19.85
C MET A 202 -8.77 13.87 20.57
N GLU A 203 -9.99 14.32 20.86
CA GLU A 203 -11.04 13.46 21.42
C GLU A 203 -11.44 12.33 20.46
N ILE A 204 -11.55 12.65 19.17
CA ILE A 204 -11.83 11.65 18.13
C ILE A 204 -10.67 10.66 18.02
N ALA A 205 -9.43 11.15 17.94
CA ALA A 205 -8.22 10.31 17.91
C ALA A 205 -8.20 9.33 19.08
N ARG A 206 -8.41 9.81 20.32
CA ARG A 206 -8.47 8.96 21.51
C ARG A 206 -9.55 7.86 21.39
N LYS A 207 -10.76 8.21 20.92
CA LYS A 207 -11.87 7.24 20.76
C LYS A 207 -11.51 6.16 19.73
N TYR A 208 -10.96 6.55 18.58
CA TYR A 208 -10.60 5.60 17.51
C TYR A 208 -9.36 4.76 17.84
N PHE A 209 -8.37 5.32 18.57
CA PHE A 209 -7.30 4.50 19.15
C PHE A 209 -7.85 3.46 20.12
N ALA A 210 -8.77 3.84 21.02
CA ALA A 210 -9.41 2.88 21.92
C ALA A 210 -10.19 1.79 21.16
N GLN A 211 -10.88 2.15 20.08
CA GLN A 211 -11.57 1.18 19.22
C GLN A 211 -10.59 0.23 18.52
N ALA A 212 -9.47 0.73 18.00
CA ALA A 212 -8.43 -0.09 17.41
C ALA A 212 -7.84 -1.09 18.44
N VAL A 213 -7.59 -0.65 19.67
CA VAL A 213 -7.13 -1.52 20.78
C VAL A 213 -8.20 -2.55 21.17
N LYS A 214 -9.48 -2.19 21.14
CA LYS A 214 -10.58 -3.11 21.41
C LYS A 214 -10.67 -4.22 20.35
N LEU A 215 -10.47 -3.87 19.08
CA LEU A 215 -10.50 -4.81 17.96
C LEU A 215 -9.24 -5.70 17.92
N ASN A 216 -8.07 -5.12 18.23
CA ASN A 216 -6.82 -5.87 18.37
C ASN A 216 -6.02 -5.34 19.56
N SER A 217 -6.03 -6.11 20.65
CA SER A 217 -5.31 -5.76 21.87
C SER A 217 -3.79 -5.76 21.68
N ASN A 218 -3.25 -6.43 20.66
CA ASN A 218 -1.81 -6.45 20.37
C ASN A 218 -1.35 -5.26 19.53
N ASN A 219 -2.25 -4.35 19.15
CA ASN A 219 -1.89 -3.15 18.42
C ASN A 219 -1.16 -2.14 19.32
N ILE A 220 0.17 -2.27 19.41
CA ILE A 220 1.03 -1.40 20.22
C ILE A 220 0.94 0.06 19.75
N ARG A 221 0.85 0.29 18.44
CA ARG A 221 0.74 1.64 17.87
C ARG A 221 -0.55 2.34 18.33
N ALA A 222 -1.67 1.62 18.35
CA ALA A 222 -2.93 2.15 18.89
C ALA A 222 -2.87 2.38 20.41
N LEU A 223 -2.18 1.53 21.17
CA LEU A 223 -1.98 1.73 22.61
C LEU A 223 -1.17 3.01 22.92
N TYR A 224 -0.09 3.25 22.18
CA TYR A 224 0.66 4.51 22.26
C TYR A 224 -0.19 5.70 21.87
N GLY A 225 -0.92 5.62 20.75
CA GLY A 225 -1.83 6.68 20.32
C GLY A 225 -2.88 7.01 21.39
N LEU A 226 -3.48 6.00 22.01
CA LEU A 226 -4.43 6.17 23.12
C LEU A 226 -3.77 6.88 24.31
N PHE A 227 -2.58 6.44 24.72
CA PHE A 227 -1.83 7.06 25.81
C PHE A 227 -1.52 8.54 25.53
N LEU A 228 -0.98 8.84 24.35
CA LEU A 228 -0.61 10.20 23.95
C LEU A 228 -1.84 11.11 23.83
N ALA A 229 -2.90 10.65 23.18
CA ALA A 229 -4.13 11.45 23.01
C ALA A 229 -4.82 11.71 24.36
N ALA A 230 -4.90 10.69 25.23
CA ALA A 230 -5.47 10.85 26.56
C ALA A 230 -4.62 11.80 27.44
N THR A 231 -3.29 11.70 27.40
CA THR A 231 -2.39 12.60 28.16
C THR A 231 -2.55 14.05 27.70
N HIS A 232 -2.62 14.29 26.39
CA HIS A 232 -2.87 15.62 25.84
C HIS A 232 -4.24 16.19 26.26
N LEU A 233 -5.29 15.37 26.29
CA LEU A 233 -6.61 15.80 26.74
C LEU A 233 -6.67 16.05 28.26
N ALA A 234 -5.91 15.29 29.05
CA ALA A 234 -5.80 15.49 30.49
C ALA A 234 -5.12 16.83 30.84
N SER A 235 -4.08 17.21 30.07
CA SER A 235 -3.36 18.48 30.26
C SER A 235 -4.06 19.70 29.66
N SER A 236 -5.00 19.48 28.73
CA SER A 236 -5.73 20.56 28.05
C SER A 236 -6.47 21.48 29.03
N GLN A 237 -6.31 22.80 28.87
CA GLN A 237 -7.05 23.79 29.65
C GLN A 237 -8.54 23.85 29.28
N LYS A 238 -8.90 23.42 28.08
CA LYS A 238 -10.27 23.52 27.52
C LYS A 238 -11.22 22.39 27.95
N GLY A 239 -10.75 21.41 28.73
CA GLY A 239 -11.55 20.25 29.16
C GLY A 239 -12.25 20.44 30.51
N THR A 240 -13.43 19.84 30.68
CA THR A 240 -14.11 19.78 31.97
C THR A 240 -13.32 18.95 32.99
N ALA A 241 -13.48 19.22 34.29
CA ALA A 241 -12.80 18.45 35.35
C ALA A 241 -13.06 16.93 35.24
N LYS A 242 -14.30 16.55 34.87
CA LYS A 242 -14.66 15.15 34.61
C LYS A 242 -13.87 14.57 33.43
N SER A 243 -13.85 15.28 32.28
CA SER A 243 -13.11 14.84 31.10
C SER A 243 -11.61 14.67 31.39
N LYS A 244 -11.00 15.59 32.15
CA LYS A 244 -9.60 15.46 32.56
C LYS A 244 -9.37 14.22 33.41
N LYS A 245 -10.21 13.97 34.42
CA LYS A 245 -10.12 12.79 35.28
C LYS A 245 -10.27 11.48 34.51
N ASP A 246 -11.20 11.42 33.56
CA ASP A 246 -11.39 10.23 32.71
C ASP A 246 -10.17 10.00 31.80
N ASN A 247 -9.60 11.06 31.22
CA ASN A 247 -8.41 10.96 30.38
C ASN A 247 -7.15 10.58 31.16
N ILE A 248 -6.99 11.03 32.41
CA ILE A 248 -5.92 10.53 33.30
C ILE A 248 -6.05 9.01 33.48
N ARG A 249 -7.27 8.50 33.69
CA ARG A 249 -7.51 7.05 33.83
C ARG A 249 -7.21 6.29 32.54
N TYR A 250 -7.62 6.82 31.38
CA TYR A 250 -7.31 6.20 30.09
C TYR A 250 -5.80 6.15 29.82
N ALA A 251 -5.08 7.24 30.09
CA ALA A 251 -3.63 7.29 29.96
C ALA A 251 -2.94 6.30 30.91
N ALA A 252 -3.33 6.26 32.19
CA ALA A 252 -2.79 5.31 33.16
C ALA A 252 -3.02 3.85 32.75
N TRP A 253 -4.23 3.52 32.28
CA TRP A 253 -4.55 2.19 31.78
C TRP A 253 -3.68 1.82 30.57
N ALA A 254 -3.59 2.72 29.57
CA ALA A 254 -2.77 2.47 28.38
C ALA A 254 -1.28 2.29 28.73
N SER A 255 -0.76 3.09 29.66
CA SER A 255 0.61 2.96 30.18
C SER A 255 0.85 1.60 30.85
N GLN A 256 -0.04 1.16 31.74
CA GLN A 256 0.05 -0.17 32.37
C GLN A 256 0.02 -1.30 31.35
N GLN A 257 -0.82 -1.18 30.32
CA GLN A 257 -0.92 -2.14 29.22
C GLN A 257 0.36 -2.20 28.38
N LEU A 258 1.01 -1.06 28.12
CA LEU A 258 2.29 -0.99 27.45
C LEU A 258 3.39 -1.62 28.31
N GLN A 259 3.53 -1.21 29.57
CA GLN A 259 4.53 -1.76 30.50
C GLN A 259 4.40 -3.28 30.63
N HIS A 260 3.18 -3.80 30.75
CA HIS A 260 2.96 -5.25 30.82
C HIS A 260 3.48 -5.96 29.57
N ARG A 261 3.23 -5.41 28.37
CA ARG A 261 3.71 -5.99 27.10
C ARG A 261 5.23 -5.93 26.98
N TYR A 262 5.86 -4.81 27.36
CA TYR A 262 7.31 -4.71 27.36
C TYR A 262 7.94 -5.70 28.32
N ARG A 263 7.42 -5.87 29.54
CA ARG A 263 7.91 -6.90 30.48
C ARG A 263 7.78 -8.32 29.92
N LEU A 264 6.71 -8.60 29.17
CA LEU A 264 6.55 -9.89 28.49
C LEU A 264 7.53 -10.07 27.32
N ALA A 265 7.87 -8.99 26.61
CA ALA A 265 8.88 -8.98 25.55
C ALA A 265 10.31 -9.10 26.12
N GLU A 266 10.62 -8.42 27.22
CA GLU A 266 11.91 -8.50 27.93
C GLU A 266 12.20 -9.91 28.47
N ARG A 267 11.15 -10.63 28.90
CA ARG A 267 11.26 -12.06 29.24
C ARG A 267 11.65 -12.93 28.04
N LYS A 268 11.48 -12.43 26.81
CA LYS A 268 11.91 -13.08 25.55
C LYS A 268 13.24 -12.54 25.01
N GLU A 269 13.55 -11.26 25.20
CA GLU A 269 14.74 -10.59 24.68
C GLU A 269 15.34 -9.67 25.75
N SER A 270 16.51 -10.03 26.26
CA SER A 270 17.16 -9.33 27.36
C SER A 270 18.14 -8.28 26.84
N GLU A 271 17.73 -7.02 26.60
CA GLU A 271 18.68 -5.93 26.22
C GLU A 271 18.22 -4.47 26.51
N PRO A 272 19.17 -3.50 26.63
CA PRO A 272 19.06 -2.22 27.37
C PRO A 272 18.22 -1.08 26.76
N GLN A 273 17.59 -1.27 25.60
CA GLN A 273 16.78 -0.22 24.95
C GLN A 273 15.51 0.13 25.73
N VAL A 274 15.00 -0.79 26.56
CA VAL A 274 13.75 -0.60 27.32
C VAL A 274 13.91 0.41 28.46
N GLN A 275 15.07 0.48 29.12
CA GLN A 275 15.35 1.45 30.18
C GLN A 275 15.30 2.90 29.70
N HIS A 276 15.68 3.16 28.44
CA HIS A 276 15.57 4.48 27.85
C HIS A 276 14.12 4.90 27.61
N LEU A 277 13.26 3.94 27.26
CA LEU A 277 11.84 4.21 27.03
C LEU A 277 11.06 4.36 28.34
N GLU A 278 11.39 3.60 29.38
CA GLU A 278 10.80 3.77 30.73
C GLU A 278 11.05 5.18 31.26
N LYS A 279 12.29 5.68 31.16
CA LYS A 279 12.63 7.06 31.52
C LYS A 279 11.87 8.09 30.69
N MET A 280 11.65 7.82 29.40
CA MET A 280 10.88 8.71 28.53
C MET A 280 9.39 8.73 28.90
N ILE A 281 8.80 7.57 29.21
CA ILE A 281 7.40 7.46 29.66
C ILE A 281 7.22 8.15 31.02
N ASP A 282 8.14 7.97 31.95
CA ASP A 282 8.10 8.62 33.27
C ASP A 282 8.27 10.14 33.16
N SER A 283 9.10 10.62 32.22
CA SER A 283 9.24 12.07 31.97
C SER A 283 7.98 12.71 31.35
N LEU A 284 7.11 11.91 30.73
CA LEU A 284 5.84 12.35 30.13
C LEU A 284 4.65 12.22 31.10
N GLN A 285 4.83 11.59 32.26
CA GLN A 285 3.80 11.55 33.29
C GLN A 285 3.70 12.93 33.97
N ILE A 286 2.52 13.53 33.91
CA ILE A 286 2.24 14.76 34.65
C ILE A 286 2.14 14.37 36.13
N THR A 287 3.14 14.75 36.92
CA THR A 287 3.08 14.65 38.38
C THR A 287 1.91 15.50 38.87
N ALA A 288 0.91 14.84 39.46
CA ALA A 288 -0.15 15.51 40.17
C ALA A 288 0.42 16.06 41.48
N SER A 289 0.79 17.34 41.48
CA SER A 289 0.93 18.16 42.69
C SER A 289 -0.34 18.96 42.91
#